data_AF-A0A485B556-F1
#
_entry.id   AF-A0A485B556-F1
#
_cell.length_a   1.000
_cell.length_b   1.000
_cell.length_c   1.000
_cell.angle_alpha   90.00
_cell.angle_beta   90.00
_cell.angle_gamma   90.00
#
_symmetry.space_group_name_H-M   'P 1'
#
loop_
_entity.id
_entity.type
_entity.pdbx_description
1 polymer ?
#
loop_
_entity_poly.entity_id
_entity_poly.type
_entity_poly.pdbx_seq_one_letter_code
_entity_poly.pdbx_strand_id
1 'polypeptide(L)'
;MRTDLSATLFLSAPEDYTGGELVINDTYGQHAVKLPAGDLVLYPSSSLHCVTPVTQGARVASFLWVQSMIRDDKRRAMLFELDGTIQALKSRHGESEEVLSLLNLYHNLLREWSEI
;
A
#
# COMPACT_ATOMS: atom_id res chain seq x y z
N MET A 1 14.73 -0.84 -14.35
CA MET A 1 13.61 -0.22 -13.63
C MET A 1 12.79 -1.34 -12.99
N ARG A 2 12.69 -1.37 -11.66
CA ARG A 2 11.91 -2.37 -10.92
C ARG A 2 10.62 -1.73 -10.41
N THR A 3 9.48 -2.36 -10.69
CA THR A 3 8.16 -1.87 -10.27
C THR A 3 7.62 -2.77 -9.17
N ASP A 4 7.97 -2.53 -7.92
CA ASP A 4 7.56 -3.40 -6.81
C ASP A 4 6.08 -3.20 -6.44
N LEU A 5 5.66 -1.94 -6.45
CA LEU A 5 4.30 -1.53 -6.08
C LEU A 5 3.69 -0.67 -7.18
N SER A 6 2.40 -0.87 -7.38
CA SER A 6 1.55 0.02 -8.18
C SER A 6 0.68 0.82 -7.23
N ALA A 7 0.48 2.09 -7.54
CA ALA A 7 -0.41 2.95 -6.77
C ALA A 7 -1.37 3.70 -7.68
N THR A 8 -2.57 3.96 -7.18
CA THR A 8 -3.57 4.80 -7.84
C THR A 8 -4.10 5.81 -6.84
N LEU A 9 -3.84 7.10 -7.11
CA LEU A 9 -4.45 8.24 -6.44
C LEU A 9 -5.74 8.61 -7.16
N PHE A 10 -6.86 8.58 -6.45
CA PHE A 10 -8.17 8.92 -6.99
C PHE A 10 -8.34 10.44 -7.02
N LEU A 11 -8.72 11.01 -8.16
CA LEU A 11 -8.89 12.47 -8.34
C LEU A 11 -10.34 12.87 -8.66
N SER A 12 -11.25 11.91 -8.71
CA SER A 12 -12.69 12.10 -8.91
C SER A 12 -13.43 11.42 -7.77
N ALA A 13 -14.54 12.02 -7.30
CA ALA A 13 -15.34 11.40 -6.25
C ALA A 13 -16.02 10.13 -6.81
N PRO A 14 -16.19 9.06 -6.01
CA PRO A 14 -16.75 7.81 -6.49
C PRO A 14 -18.21 7.94 -6.95
N GLU A 15 -18.94 8.94 -6.46
CA GLU A 15 -20.31 9.29 -6.86
C GLU A 15 -20.39 10.03 -8.20
N ASP A 16 -19.30 10.60 -8.72
CA ASP A 16 -19.29 11.39 -9.96
C ASP A 16 -19.27 10.52 -11.23
N TYR A 17 -19.08 9.20 -11.09
CA TYR A 17 -19.01 8.27 -12.22
C TYR A 17 -19.58 6.89 -11.90
N THR A 18 -20.15 6.21 -12.90
CA THR A 18 -20.70 4.85 -12.78
C THR A 18 -19.71 3.84 -13.36
N GLY A 19 -19.46 2.74 -12.65
CA GLY A 19 -18.40 1.78 -12.98
C GLY A 19 -17.02 2.29 -12.54
N GLY A 20 -15.97 1.99 -13.31
CA GLY A 20 -14.60 2.50 -13.05
C GLY A 20 -13.95 1.96 -11.78
N GLU A 21 -14.38 0.79 -11.31
CA GLU A 21 -13.81 0.11 -10.15
C GLU A 21 -12.46 -0.49 -10.55
N LEU A 22 -11.44 -0.26 -9.72
CA LEU A 22 -10.16 -0.94 -9.85
C LEU A 22 -10.30 -2.34 -9.27
N VAL A 23 -10.25 -3.33 -10.13
CA VAL A 23 -10.40 -4.73 -9.77
C VAL A 23 -9.02 -5.37 -9.73
N ILE A 24 -8.61 -5.83 -8.55
CA ILE A 24 -7.29 -6.42 -8.29
C ILE A 24 -7.49 -7.88 -7.91
N ASN A 25 -6.82 -8.79 -8.61
CA ASN A 25 -6.79 -10.20 -8.28
C ASN A 25 -5.55 -10.51 -7.45
N ASP A 26 -5.75 -11.16 -6.31
CA ASP A 26 -4.69 -11.72 -5.48
C ASP A 26 -4.83 -13.25 -5.35
N THR A 27 -4.05 -13.84 -4.45
CA THR A 27 -4.08 -15.30 -4.21
C THR A 27 -5.37 -15.78 -3.53
N TYR A 28 -6.12 -14.88 -2.90
CA TYR A 28 -7.30 -15.19 -2.07
C TYR A 28 -8.62 -14.73 -2.70
N GLY A 29 -8.58 -13.92 -3.76
CA GLY A 29 -9.76 -13.54 -4.50
C GLY A 29 -9.57 -12.29 -5.34
N GLN A 30 -10.70 -11.61 -5.57
CA GLN A 30 -10.80 -10.40 -6.35
C GLN A 30 -11.33 -9.27 -5.48
N HIS A 31 -10.62 -8.14 -5.48
CA HIS A 31 -10.95 -6.95 -4.71
C HIS A 31 -11.31 -5.81 -5.65
N ALA A 32 -12.53 -5.29 -5.55
CA ALA A 32 -12.96 -4.09 -6.26
C ALA A 32 -12.76 -2.85 -5.37
N VAL A 33 -12.07 -1.84 -5.90
CA VAL A 33 -11.68 -0.63 -5.17
C VAL A 33 -12.17 0.62 -5.90
N LYS A 34 -12.87 1.48 -5.16
CA LYS A 34 -13.34 2.79 -5.60
C LYS A 34 -13.34 3.73 -4.39
N LEU A 35 -12.29 4.55 -4.27
CA LEU A 35 -12.06 5.39 -3.09
C LEU A 35 -12.47 6.84 -3.33
N PRO A 36 -12.73 7.62 -2.25
CA PRO A 36 -12.87 9.07 -2.30
C PRO A 36 -11.71 9.77 -3.04
N ALA A 37 -12.00 10.93 -3.61
CA ALA A 37 -10.95 11.78 -4.20
C ALA A 37 -9.95 12.20 -3.12
N GLY A 38 -8.66 12.07 -3.42
CA GLY A 38 -7.55 12.31 -2.49
C GLY A 38 -6.99 11.04 -1.85
N ASP A 39 -7.73 9.94 -1.86
CA ASP A 39 -7.26 8.66 -1.31
C ASP A 39 -6.40 7.92 -2.33
N LEU A 40 -5.43 7.13 -1.83
CA LEU A 40 -4.51 6.34 -2.63
C LEU A 40 -4.60 4.87 -2.24
N VAL A 41 -4.75 4.00 -3.25
CA VAL A 41 -4.58 2.56 -3.08
C VAL A 41 -3.19 2.13 -3.52
N LEU A 42 -2.57 1.24 -2.76
CA LEU A 42 -1.26 0.64 -3.02
C LEU A 42 -1.41 -0.88 -3.10
N TYR A 43 -0.84 -1.49 -4.14
CA TYR A 43 -0.94 -2.95 -4.35
C TYR A 43 0.32 -3.50 -5.05
N PRO A 44 0.62 -4.80 -4.92
CA PRO A 44 1.74 -5.42 -5.63
C PRO A 44 1.59 -5.25 -7.14
N SER A 45 2.65 -4.83 -7.83
CA SER A 45 2.60 -4.70 -9.29
C SER A 45 2.44 -6.04 -10.02
N SER A 46 2.70 -7.16 -9.32
CA SER A 46 2.48 -8.51 -9.82
C SER A 46 1.01 -8.93 -9.84
N SER A 47 0.12 -8.21 -9.15
CA SER A 47 -1.30 -8.52 -9.13
C SER A 47 -1.94 -8.23 -10.48
N LEU A 48 -2.66 -9.22 -11.04
CA LEU A 48 -3.48 -9.00 -12.23
C LEU A 48 -4.58 -8.02 -11.86
N HIS A 49 -4.76 -6.97 -12.65
CA HIS A 49 -5.75 -5.95 -12.36
C HIS A 49 -6.34 -5.35 -13.63
N CYS A 50 -7.57 -4.85 -13.53
CA CYS A 50 -8.23 -4.10 -14.57
C CYS A 50 -9.13 -3.00 -13.97
N VAL A 51 -9.54 -2.04 -14.78
CA VAL A 51 -10.54 -1.04 -14.40
C VAL A 51 -11.82 -1.36 -15.15
N THR A 52 -12.94 -1.51 -14.43
CA THR A 52 -14.24 -1.75 -15.07
C THR A 52 -14.65 -0.55 -15.94
N PRO A 53 -15.40 -0.76 -17.03
CA PRO A 53 -15.81 0.35 -17.90
C PRO A 53 -16.54 1.45 -17.13
N VAL A 54 -16.22 2.71 -17.43
CA VAL A 54 -16.99 3.86 -16.94
C VAL A 54 -18.15 4.08 -17.90
N THR A 55 -19.38 3.93 -17.44
CA THR A 55 -20.58 4.06 -18.29
C THR A 55 -21.19 5.45 -18.25
N GLN A 56 -20.90 6.23 -17.20
CA GLN A 56 -21.35 7.61 -17.03
C GLN A 56 -20.32 8.40 -16.21
N GLY A 57 -20.17 9.70 -16.52
CA GLY A 57 -19.21 10.57 -15.86
C GLY A 57 -17.78 10.36 -16.37
N ALA A 58 -16.79 10.78 -15.58
CA ALA A 58 -15.38 10.59 -15.90
C ALA A 58 -14.58 10.24 -14.64
N ARG A 59 -13.75 9.19 -14.74
CA ARG A 59 -12.82 8.79 -13.69
C ARG A 59 -11.44 9.39 -13.99
N VAL A 60 -11.05 10.40 -13.23
CA VAL A 60 -9.69 10.97 -13.27
C VAL A 60 -8.87 10.37 -12.13
N ALA A 61 -7.66 9.90 -12.43
CA ALA A 61 -6.75 9.34 -11.45
C ALA A 61 -5.31 9.52 -11.89
N SER A 62 -4.38 9.51 -10.93
CA SER A 62 -2.95 9.40 -11.19
C SER A 62 -2.50 7.99 -10.82
N PHE A 63 -1.88 7.27 -11.75
CA PHE A 63 -1.30 5.96 -11.48
C PHE A 63 0.22 6.05 -11.57
N LEU A 64 0.91 5.30 -10.71
CA LEU A 64 2.36 5.33 -10.61
C LEU A 64 2.92 3.98 -10.18
N TRP A 65 4.19 3.77 -10.49
CA TRP A 65 4.96 2.63 -10.00
C TRP A 65 6.02 3.11 -9.02
N VAL A 66 6.20 2.36 -7.94
CA VAL A 66 7.19 2.63 -6.90
C VAL A 66 8.16 1.48 -6.84
N GLN A 67 9.45 1.80 -6.89
CA GLN A 67 10.50 0.88 -6.48
C GLN A 67 10.66 1.00 -4.96
N SER A 68 10.35 -0.07 -4.24
CA SER A 68 10.51 -0.14 -2.79
C SER A 68 11.98 -0.41 -2.45
N MET A 69 12.47 0.08 -1.30
CA MET A 69 13.78 -0.36 -0.78
C MET A 69 13.77 -1.86 -0.47
N ILE A 70 12.64 -2.39 -0.01
CA ILE A 70 12.45 -3.82 0.25
C ILE A 70 11.75 -4.45 -0.94
N ARG A 71 12.49 -5.28 -1.69
CA ARG A 71 11.99 -5.96 -2.90
C ARG A 71 10.89 -6.97 -2.58
N ASP A 72 11.17 -7.88 -1.67
CA ASP A 72 10.27 -8.98 -1.28
C ASP A 72 9.01 -8.44 -0.57
N ASP A 73 7.84 -8.88 -1.03
CA ASP A 73 6.54 -8.42 -0.54
C ASP A 73 6.26 -8.86 0.89
N LYS A 74 6.61 -10.11 1.24
CA LYS A 74 6.45 -10.66 2.59
C LYS A 74 7.31 -9.91 3.60
N ARG A 75 8.60 -9.67 3.29
CA ARG A 75 9.51 -8.89 4.13
C ARG A 75 9.01 -7.47 4.34
N ARG A 76 8.49 -6.84 3.29
CA ARG A 76 7.90 -5.49 3.37
C ARG A 76 6.65 -5.47 4.24
N ALA A 77 5.77 -6.46 4.11
CA ALA A 77 4.59 -6.60 4.95
C ALA A 77 4.95 -6.82 6.42
N MET A 78 5.92 -7.69 6.72
CA MET A 78 6.42 -7.92 8.08
C MET A 78 6.97 -6.64 8.73
N LEU A 79 7.75 -5.84 7.97
CA LEU A 79 8.26 -4.56 8.48
C LEU A 79 7.13 -3.57 8.74
N PHE A 80 6.13 -3.50 7.86
CA PHE A 80 4.96 -2.62 8.04
C PHE A 80 4.15 -2.99 9.29
N GLU A 81 3.91 -4.28 9.53
CA GLU A 81 3.23 -4.77 10.73
C GLU A 81 4.03 -4.50 12.01
N LEU A 82 5.35 -4.72 11.98
CA LEU A 82 6.23 -4.44 13.10
C LEU A 82 6.23 -2.95 13.46
N ASP A 83 6.37 -2.06 12.48
CA ASP A 83 6.32 -0.61 12.73
C ASP A 83 4.96 -0.20 13.29
N GLY A 84 3.85 -0.65 12.69
CA GLY A 84 2.51 -0.38 13.21
C GLY A 84 2.33 -0.82 14.66
N THR A 85 2.87 -1.98 15.03
CA THR A 85 2.86 -2.49 16.41
C THR A 85 3.69 -1.61 17.35
N ILE A 86 4.88 -1.19 16.93
CA ILE A 86 5.74 -0.27 17.69
C ILE A 86 5.02 1.07 17.92
N GLN A 87 4.42 1.65 16.89
CA GLN A 87 3.67 2.91 16.99
C GLN A 87 2.47 2.78 17.95
N ALA A 88 1.73 1.68 17.87
CA ALA A 88 0.60 1.41 18.76
C ALA A 88 1.04 1.26 20.22
N LEU A 89 2.14 0.54 20.48
CA LEU A 89 2.72 0.41 21.82
C LEU A 89 3.17 1.76 22.36
N LYS A 90 3.90 2.53 21.55
CA LYS A 90 4.36 3.89 21.90
C LYS A 90 3.19 4.82 22.23
N SER A 91 2.12 4.76 21.45
CA SER A 91 0.92 5.58 21.69
C SER A 91 0.19 5.21 22.98
N ARG A 92 0.21 3.94 23.39
CA ARG A 92 -0.53 3.45 24.58
C ARG A 92 0.26 3.57 25.88
N HIS A 93 1.57 3.36 25.81
CA HIS A 93 2.42 3.21 27.00
C HIS A 93 3.53 4.26 27.09
N GLY A 94 3.67 5.12 26.06
CA GLY A 94 4.78 6.07 25.96
C GLY A 94 6.07 5.41 25.47
N GLU A 95 7.17 6.14 25.58
CA GLU A 95 8.50 5.61 25.27
C GLU A 95 9.00 4.73 26.42
N SER A 96 9.56 3.56 26.08
CA SER A 96 10.21 2.63 27.01
C SER A 96 11.45 2.01 26.37
N GLU A 97 12.30 1.37 27.18
CA GLU A 97 13.50 0.67 26.68
C GLU A 97 13.14 -0.46 25.71
N GLU A 98 12.03 -1.16 25.94
CA GLU A 98 11.53 -2.22 25.06
C GLU A 98 11.05 -1.67 23.71
N VAL A 99 10.34 -0.53 23.71
CA VAL A 99 9.93 0.15 22.48
C VAL A 99 11.16 0.59 21.67
N LEU A 100 12.18 1.13 22.34
CA LEU A 100 13.46 1.47 21.70
C LEU A 100 14.17 0.24 21.16
N SER A 101 14.18 -0.87 21.89
CA SER A 101 14.77 -2.13 21.44
C SER A 101 14.04 -2.69 20.19
N LEU A 102 12.71 -2.63 20.15
CA LEU A 102 11.93 -3.05 18.98
C LEU A 102 12.17 -2.13 17.77
N LEU A 103 12.26 -0.82 17.99
CA LEU A 103 12.60 0.15 16.95
C LEU A 103 14.03 -0.08 16.39
N ASN A 104 14.99 -0.41 17.26
CA ASN A 104 16.33 -0.83 16.84
C ASN A 104 16.29 -2.11 16.00
N LEU A 105 15.48 -3.11 16.39
CA LEU A 105 15.29 -4.34 15.62
C LEU A 105 14.69 -4.04 14.23
N TYR A 106 13.65 -3.20 14.17
CA TYR A 106 13.05 -2.74 12.91
C TYR A 106 14.11 -2.13 11.98
N HIS A 107 14.95 -1.21 12.49
CA HIS A 107 16.01 -0.60 11.68
C HIS A 107 17.11 -1.59 11.25
N ASN A 108 17.42 -2.60 12.07
CA ASN A 108 18.36 -3.65 11.69
C ASN A 108 17.80 -4.46 10.51
N LEU A 109 16.54 -4.89 10.58
CA LEU A 109 15.87 -5.63 9.52
C LEU A 109 15.71 -4.80 8.25
N LEU A 110 15.37 -3.51 8.38
CA LEU A 110 15.29 -2.58 7.26
C LEU A 110 16.64 -2.50 6.53
N ARG A 111 17.76 -2.34 7.26
CA ARG A 111 19.10 -2.29 6.65
C ARG A 111 19.50 -3.61 6.01
N GLU A 112 19.16 -4.73 6.61
CA GLU A 112 19.51 -6.07 6.10
C GLU A 112 18.75 -6.41 4.81
N TRP A 113 17.49 -6.02 4.71
CA TRP A 113 16.63 -6.38 3.58
C TRP A 113 16.54 -5.31 2.48
N SER A 114 17.14 -4.13 2.69
CA SER A 114 17.13 -3.06 1.70
C SER A 114 18.06 -3.36 0.52
N GLU A 115 17.54 -3.12 -0.68
CA GLU A 115 18.25 -3.10 -1.94
C GLU A 115 18.14 -1.67 -2.52
N ILE A 116 19.21 -0.89 -2.39
CA ILE A 116 19.29 0.51 -2.88
C ILE A 116 20.05 0.54 -4.22
#